data_AF-A0A0H5CSN0-F1
#
_entry.id   AF-A0A0H5CSN0-F1
#
_cell.length_a   1.000
_cell.length_b   1.000
_cell.length_c   1.000
_cell.angle_alpha   90.00
_cell.angle_beta   90.00
_cell.angle_gamma   90.00
#
_symmetry.space_group_name_H-M   'P 1'
#
loop_
_entity.id
_entity.type
_entity.pdbx_description
1 polymer ?
#
loop_
_entity_poly.entity_id
_entity_poly.type
_entity_poly.pdbx_seq_one_letter_code
_entity_poly.pdbx_strand_id
1 'polypeptide(L)'
;MLEAGWEYTSAAVYAVEDDSTGNPDHEMIVGADKETGLGAVRYSGGEEIPGDDATEWFSVGDRVNPDGVEFAYFGTGHDFPANSEVSLDLVKQAMRELLASGGKRPSGVDWQARG
;
A
#
# COMPACT_ATOMS: atom_id res chain seq x y z
N MET A 1 20.97 12.74 -5.71
CA MET A 1 20.98 11.28 -5.78
C MET A 1 20.91 10.81 -4.34
N LEU A 2 19.70 10.49 -3.88
CA LEU A 2 19.51 9.96 -2.53
C LEU A 2 19.81 8.47 -2.61
N GLU A 3 20.85 8.02 -1.90
CA GLU A 3 21.05 6.60 -1.63
C GLU A 3 20.06 6.19 -0.54
N ALA A 4 18.80 5.98 -0.92
CA ALA A 4 17.88 5.23 -0.09
C ALA A 4 18.45 3.82 0.05
N GLY A 5 18.98 3.50 1.23
CA GLY A 5 19.47 2.17 1.56
C GLY A 5 18.38 1.12 1.41
N TRP A 6 18.76 -0.16 1.36
CA TRP A 6 17.82 -1.29 1.19
C TRP A 6 16.85 -1.49 2.36
N GLU A 7 16.88 -0.60 3.34
CA GLU A 7 16.14 -0.63 4.61
C GLU A 7 14.68 -0.14 4.46
N TYR A 8 14.39 0.69 3.44
CA TYR A 8 13.04 1.21 3.16
C TYR A 8 12.61 0.89 1.74
N THR A 9 12.41 -0.40 1.43
CA THR A 9 12.00 -0.84 0.08
C THR A 9 10.50 -1.07 -0.02
N SER A 10 9.95 -0.82 -1.20
CA SER A 10 8.56 -1.17 -1.53
C SER A 10 8.45 -2.10 -2.74
N ALA A 11 7.32 -2.79 -2.83
CA ALA A 11 6.94 -3.64 -3.95
C ALA A 11 5.52 -3.31 -4.40
N ALA A 12 5.25 -3.42 -5.70
CA ALA A 12 3.89 -3.44 -6.22
C ALA A 12 3.37 -4.87 -6.29
N VAL A 13 2.09 -5.04 -5.95
CA VAL A 13 1.35 -6.29 -5.95
C VAL A 13 0.08 -6.08 -6.78
N TYR A 14 -0.17 -6.99 -7.70
CA TYR A 14 -1.33 -7.01 -8.58
C TYR A 14 -1.98 -8.40 -8.49
N ALA A 15 -3.30 -8.47 -8.52
CA ALA A 15 -4.03 -9.70 -8.79
C ALA A 15 -4.53 -9.65 -10.24
N VAL A 16 -4.14 -10.61 -11.07
CA VAL A 16 -4.41 -10.56 -12.52
C VAL A 16 -5.03 -11.89 -12.92
N GLU A 17 -6.21 -11.86 -13.54
CA GLU A 17 -6.86 -13.08 -14.07
C GLU A 17 -6.24 -13.45 -15.44
N ASP A 18 -6.09 -14.75 -15.71
CA ASP A 18 -5.30 -15.29 -16.84
C ASP A 18 -5.78 -14.86 -18.24
N ASP A 19 -7.01 -14.34 -18.37
CA ASP A 19 -7.59 -13.84 -19.63
C ASP A 19 -7.52 -12.31 -19.78
N SER A 20 -7.06 -11.59 -18.76
CA SER A 20 -6.96 -10.13 -18.78
C SER A 20 -5.74 -9.66 -19.58
N THR A 21 -5.91 -9.48 -20.90
CA THR A 21 -4.88 -8.90 -21.78
C THR A 21 -4.73 -7.38 -21.63
N GLY A 22 -5.20 -6.80 -20.52
CA GLY A 22 -5.19 -5.37 -20.22
C GLY A 22 -4.14 -5.02 -19.17
N ASN A 23 -3.97 -3.71 -18.90
CA ASN A 23 -3.31 -3.29 -17.67
C ASN A 23 -4.18 -3.66 -16.46
N PRO A 24 -3.58 -3.95 -15.29
CA PRO A 24 -4.32 -4.05 -14.04
C PRO A 24 -5.18 -2.80 -13.82
N ASP A 25 -6.44 -2.98 -13.42
CA ASP A 25 -7.37 -1.89 -13.08
C ASP A 25 -7.12 -1.33 -11.67
N HIS A 26 -6.39 -2.10 -10.84
CA HIS A 26 -5.95 -1.76 -9.50
C HIS A 26 -4.43 -1.90 -9.34
N GLU A 27 -3.88 -1.23 -8.33
CA GLU A 27 -2.49 -1.37 -7.91
C GLU A 27 -2.40 -1.30 -6.38
N MET A 28 -1.66 -2.22 -5.77
CA MET A 28 -1.31 -2.15 -4.36
C MET A 28 0.21 -2.03 -4.19
N ILE A 29 0.68 -0.90 -3.64
CA ILE A 29 2.08 -0.70 -3.26
C ILE A 29 2.21 -1.02 -1.77
N VAL A 30 3.16 -1.87 -1.41
CA VAL A 30 3.51 -2.20 -0.03
C VAL A 30 4.93 -1.70 0.28
N GLY A 31 5.05 -0.82 1.28
CA GLY A 31 6.32 -0.47 1.90
C GLY A 31 6.58 -1.37 3.11
N ALA A 32 7.83 -1.78 3.32
CA ALA A 32 8.20 -2.64 4.45
C ALA A 32 9.56 -2.25 5.05
N ASP A 33 9.57 -2.01 6.35
CA ASP A 33 10.78 -1.89 7.17
C ASP A 33 10.88 -3.08 8.14
N LYS A 34 11.94 -3.86 7.97
CA LYS A 34 12.20 -5.06 8.77
C LYS A 34 12.75 -4.75 10.16
N GLU A 35 13.41 -3.60 10.35
CA GLU A 35 14.06 -3.23 11.61
C GLU A 35 13.02 -2.77 12.64
N THR A 36 12.07 -1.91 12.23
CA THR A 36 10.93 -1.53 13.09
C THR A 36 9.83 -2.58 13.13
N GLY A 37 9.74 -3.45 12.11
CA GLY A 37 8.65 -4.42 11.96
C GLY A 37 7.34 -3.80 11.47
N LEU A 38 7.43 -2.59 10.90
CA LEU A 38 6.32 -1.80 10.36
C LEU A 38 6.36 -1.76 8.82
N GLY A 39 5.26 -1.32 8.24
CA GLY A 39 5.13 -1.08 6.82
C GLY A 39 3.90 -0.23 6.54
N ALA A 40 3.67 0.09 5.27
CA ALA A 40 2.48 0.82 4.86
C ALA A 40 1.92 0.25 3.56
N VAL A 41 0.62 0.39 3.35
CA VAL A 41 -0.07 -0.06 2.14
C VAL A 41 -0.72 1.13 1.47
N ARG A 42 -0.51 1.26 0.16
CA ARG A 42 -1.22 2.20 -0.71
C ARG A 42 -1.97 1.40 -1.76
N TYR A 43 -3.24 1.67 -1.95
CA TYR A 43 -4.11 1.03 -2.93
C TYR A 43 -4.74 2.10 -3.83
N SER A 44 -4.82 1.85 -5.14
CA SER A 44 -5.48 2.74 -6.10
C SER A 44 -6.20 1.94 -7.19
N GLY A 45 -7.31 2.47 -7.70
CA GLY A 45 -8.10 1.83 -8.76
C GLY A 45 -8.99 0.68 -8.29
N GLY A 46 -9.36 -0.21 -9.20
CA GLY A 46 -10.35 -1.28 -9.00
C GLY A 46 -11.79 -0.79 -9.01
N GLU A 47 -12.68 -1.51 -8.31
CA GLU A 47 -14.11 -1.19 -8.24
C GLU A 47 -14.39 0.16 -7.55
N GLU A 48 -15.31 0.95 -8.12
CA GLU A 48 -15.82 2.19 -7.52
C GLU A 48 -16.49 1.89 -6.16
N ILE A 49 -16.15 2.69 -5.14
CA ILE A 49 -16.66 2.53 -3.78
C ILE A 49 -17.75 3.58 -3.55
N PRO A 50 -19.04 3.18 -3.38
CA PRO A 50 -20.13 4.14 -3.30
C PRO A 50 -20.00 5.13 -2.13
N GLY A 51 -19.83 6.41 -2.45
CA GLY A 51 -19.64 7.49 -1.48
C GLY A 51 -18.19 7.80 -1.10
N ASP A 52 -17.22 7.24 -1.83
CA ASP A 52 -15.78 7.47 -1.66
C ASP A 52 -15.19 7.94 -3.00
N ASP A 53 -15.13 9.26 -3.21
CA ASP A 53 -14.68 9.89 -4.47
C ASP A 53 -13.14 9.85 -4.67
N ALA A 54 -12.41 9.20 -3.77
CA ALA A 54 -10.96 9.11 -3.86
C ALA A 54 -10.51 8.12 -4.95
N THR A 55 -9.31 8.35 -5.48
CA THR A 55 -8.66 7.46 -6.45
C THR A 55 -7.51 6.64 -5.83
N GLU A 56 -7.14 6.98 -4.59
CA GLU A 56 -5.93 6.52 -3.92
C GLU A 56 -6.10 6.57 -2.40
N TRP A 57 -5.87 5.42 -1.77
CA TRP A 57 -6.03 5.20 -0.32
C TRP A 57 -4.76 4.64 0.30
N PHE A 58 -4.53 5.00 1.55
CA PHE A 58 -3.41 4.56 2.37
C PHE A 58 -3.92 3.83 3.60
N SER A 59 -3.12 2.90 4.14
CA SER A 59 -3.36 2.30 5.45
C SER A 59 -3.44 3.37 6.55
N VAL A 60 -4.15 3.05 7.61
CA VAL A 60 -4.21 3.82 8.86
C VAL A 60 -3.68 2.96 10.00
N GLY A 61 -2.72 3.48 10.74
CA GLY A 61 -2.15 2.87 11.93
C GLY A 61 -2.46 3.65 13.21
N ASP A 62 -2.15 3.02 14.35
CA ASP A 62 -2.42 3.56 15.70
C ASP A 62 -1.50 4.74 16.11
N ARG A 63 -0.55 5.13 15.26
CA ARG A 63 0.54 6.07 15.60
C ARG A 63 0.79 7.05 14.46
N VAL A 64 1.26 8.24 14.82
CA VAL A 64 1.82 9.22 13.88
C VAL A 64 3.34 9.13 13.98
N ASN A 65 4.02 8.85 12.86
CA ASN A 65 5.46 9.02 12.73
C ASN A 65 5.76 10.51 12.47
N PRO A 66 6.41 11.24 13.39
CA PRO A 66 6.64 12.68 13.25
C PRO A 66 7.66 13.02 12.16
N ASP A 67 8.50 12.06 11.76
CA ASP A 67 9.53 12.22 10.74
C ASP A 67 9.02 11.91 9.31
N GLY A 68 7.74 11.51 9.20
CA GLY A 68 7.10 11.11 7.94
C GLY A 68 7.16 9.60 7.68
N VAL A 69 6.52 9.15 6.61
CA VAL A 69 6.51 7.74 6.20
C VAL A 69 6.82 7.69 4.70
N GLU A 70 8.02 7.24 4.34
CA GLU A 70 8.48 7.14 2.96
C GLU A 70 9.01 5.74 2.67
N PHE A 71 8.70 5.17 1.51
CA PHE A 71 9.31 3.93 1.03
C PHE A 71 9.78 4.07 -0.42
N ALA A 72 10.97 3.53 -0.73
CA ALA A 72 11.58 3.63 -2.04
C ALA A 72 11.02 2.58 -3.03
N TYR A 73 10.34 3.06 -4.07
CA TYR A 73 9.88 2.29 -5.23
C TYR A 73 10.73 2.66 -6.44
N PHE A 74 11.39 1.68 -7.08
CA PHE A 74 12.33 1.93 -8.20
C PHE A 74 13.38 3.03 -7.94
N GLY A 75 13.81 3.21 -6.68
CA GLY A 75 14.77 4.25 -6.27
C GLY A 75 14.18 5.65 -6.13
N THR A 76 12.85 5.79 -6.21
CA THR A 76 12.10 7.03 -5.92
C THR A 76 11.38 6.85 -4.58
N GLY A 77 11.52 7.82 -3.67
CA GLY A 77 10.73 7.84 -2.44
C GLY A 77 9.26 8.12 -2.74
N HIS A 78 8.35 7.35 -2.13
CA HIS A 78 6.90 7.60 -2.18
C HIS A 78 6.40 7.97 -0.79
N ASP A 79 5.83 9.18 -0.67
CA ASP A 79 5.25 9.72 0.57
C ASP A 79 3.89 9.10 0.90
N PHE A 80 3.80 8.54 2.11
CA PHE A 80 2.56 8.12 2.76
C PHE A 80 2.14 9.15 3.82
N PRO A 81 0.85 9.28 4.15
CA PRO A 81 0.42 10.02 5.34
C PRO A 81 1.17 9.56 6.60
N ALA A 82 1.52 10.50 7.48
CA ALA A 82 2.36 10.26 8.66
C ALA A 82 1.81 9.20 9.64
N ASN A 83 0.52 8.85 9.55
CA ASN A 83 -0.17 7.83 10.33
C ASN A 83 -0.39 6.50 9.56
N SER A 84 0.36 6.22 8.49
CA SER A 84 0.12 5.04 7.64
C SER A 84 0.81 3.75 8.09
N GLU A 85 1.73 3.83 9.06
CA GLU A 85 2.48 2.69 9.55
C GLU A 85 1.62 1.67 10.29
N VAL A 86 1.53 0.48 9.73
CA VAL A 86 0.87 -0.70 10.29
C VAL A 86 1.88 -1.83 10.50
N SER A 87 1.51 -2.87 11.23
CA SER A 87 2.41 -4.03 11.44
C SER A 87 2.65 -4.78 10.13
N LEU A 88 3.86 -5.35 9.95
CA LEU A 88 4.15 -6.18 8.79
C LEU A 88 3.24 -7.43 8.68
N ASP A 89 2.62 -7.89 9.76
CA ASP A 89 1.63 -8.96 9.69
C ASP A 89 0.30 -8.48 9.09
N LEU A 90 -0.08 -7.22 9.32
CA LEU A 90 -1.23 -6.62 8.64
C LEU A 90 -0.94 -6.37 7.16
N VAL A 91 0.27 -5.93 6.80
CA VAL A 91 0.71 -5.84 5.39
C VAL A 91 0.63 -7.20 4.69
N LYS A 92 1.08 -8.28 5.34
CA LYS A 92 0.95 -9.66 4.83
C LYS A 92 -0.50 -10.11 4.68
N GLN A 93 -1.38 -9.71 5.61
CA GLN A 93 -2.81 -9.99 5.50
C GLN A 93 -3.42 -9.25 4.30
N ALA A 94 -3.13 -7.96 4.13
CA ALA A 94 -3.60 -7.16 3.00
C ALA A 94 -3.20 -7.77 1.65
N MET A 95 -1.94 -8.19 1.49
CA MET A 95 -1.49 -8.89 0.28
C MET A 95 -2.26 -10.20 0.02
N ARG A 96 -2.59 -10.97 1.07
CA ARG A 96 -3.37 -12.20 0.92
C ARG A 96 -4.83 -11.92 0.55
N GLU A 97 -5.44 -10.88 1.12
CA GLU A 97 -6.81 -10.48 0.79
C GLU A 97 -6.91 -9.97 -0.66
N LEU A 98 -5.96 -9.15 -1.12
CA LEU A 98 -5.90 -8.70 -2.52
C LEU A 98 -5.85 -9.91 -3.49
N LEU A 99 -4.89 -10.83 -3.27
CA LEU A 99 -4.70 -12.00 -4.13
C LEU A 99 -5.88 -12.97 -4.08
N ALA A 100 -6.50 -13.18 -2.92
CA ALA A 100 -7.63 -14.09 -2.76
C ALA A 100 -8.97 -13.53 -3.28
N SER A 101 -9.08 -12.21 -3.43
CA SER A 101 -10.30 -11.53 -3.89
C SER A 101 -10.30 -11.13 -5.37
N GLY A 102 -9.20 -11.41 -6.10
CA GLY A 102 -9.03 -10.96 -7.48
C GLY A 102 -8.75 -9.45 -7.62
N GLY A 103 -8.21 -8.81 -6.58
CA GLY A 103 -7.77 -7.42 -6.65
C GLY A 103 -8.59 -6.39 -5.87
N LYS A 104 -9.63 -6.82 -5.14
CA LYS A 104 -10.47 -5.90 -4.36
C LYS A 104 -9.66 -5.28 -3.21
N ARG A 105 -9.95 -4.01 -2.87
CA ARG A 105 -9.33 -3.29 -1.74
C ARG A 105 -9.43 -4.14 -0.45
N PRO A 106 -8.32 -4.51 0.20
CA PRO A 106 -8.34 -5.32 1.42
C PRO A 106 -9.24 -4.74 2.52
N SER A 107 -9.94 -5.62 3.22
CA SER A 107 -10.93 -5.30 4.25
C SER A 107 -10.38 -5.33 5.67
N GLY A 108 -9.28 -6.06 5.90
CA GLY A 108 -8.60 -6.12 7.20
C GLY A 108 -7.78 -4.88 7.55
N VAL A 109 -7.66 -3.90 6.64
CA VAL A 109 -6.91 -2.65 6.82
C VAL A 109 -7.89 -1.48 6.90
N ASP A 110 -7.69 -0.57 7.85
CA ASP A 110 -8.38 0.73 7.87
C ASP A 110 -7.75 1.67 6.85
N TRP A 111 -8.57 2.41 6.10
CA TRP A 111 -8.14 3.22 4.96
C TRP A 111 -8.42 4.71 5.15
N GLN A 112 -7.50 5.54 4.66
CA GLN A 112 -7.67 6.98 4.50
C GLN A 112 -7.39 7.37 3.04
N ALA A 113 -8.20 8.28 2.49
CA ALA A 113 -7.90 8.90 1.20
C ALA A 113 -6.66 9.80 1.31
N ARG A 114 -6.02 10.13 0.17
CA ARG A 114 -5.04 11.24 0.16
C ARG A 114 -5.77 12.55 0.45
N GLY A 115 -5.31 13.27 1.49
CA GLY A 115 -5.84 14.58 1.89
C GLY A 115 -5.34 15.74 1.03
#